data_AF-A0A359AVL8-F1
#
_entry.id   AF-A0A359AVL8-F1
#
_cell.length_a   1.000
_cell.length_b   1.000
_cell.length_c   1.000
_cell.angle_alpha   90.00
_cell.angle_beta   90.00
_cell.angle_gamma   90.00
#
_symmetry.space_group_name_H-M   'P 1'
#
loop_
_entity.id
_entity.type
_entity.pdbx_description
1 polymer ?
#
loop_
_entity_poly.entity_id
_entity_poly.type
_entity_poly.pdbx_seq_one_letter_code
_entity_poly.pdbx_strand_id
1 'polypeptide(L)' 'EDHPARDMQDTFFVQSNPDILLRTHTSSVQTRVMEKTQPPIRIICPGRVYRNEAISARAHCFFHQV' A
#
# COMPACT_ATOMS: atom_id res chain seq x y z
N GLU A 1 -15.53 6.63 6.22
CA GLU A 1 -14.27 7.36 6.44
C GLU A 1 -13.68 7.01 7.80
N ASP A 2 -14.48 6.94 8.85
CA ASP A 2 -14.04 6.43 10.16
C ASP A 2 -14.16 4.91 10.25
N HIS A 3 -13.25 4.18 9.60
CA HIS A 3 -13.10 2.75 9.85
C HIS A 3 -11.78 2.52 10.59
N PRO A 4 -11.77 1.84 11.75
CA PRO A 4 -10.55 1.57 12.52
C PRO A 4 -9.42 0.89 11.72
N ALA A 5 -9.75 0.21 10.62
CA ALA A 5 -8.79 -0.42 9.72
C ALA A 5 -7.98 0.59 8.90
N ARG A 6 -8.48 1.82 8.72
CA ARG A 6 -7.75 2.93 8.10
C ARG A 6 -6.83 3.63 9.11
N ASP A 7 -7.22 3.70 10.37
CA ASP A 7 -6.38 4.23 11.45
C ASP A 7 -5.17 3.34 11.73
N MET A 8 -5.30 2.03 11.49
CA MET A 8 -4.16 1.10 11.52
C MET A 8 -3.16 1.31 10.38
N GLN A 9 -3.51 2.08 9.33
CA GLN A 9 -2.61 2.36 8.22
C GLN A 9 -1.98 3.73 8.38
N ASP A 10 -0.79 3.74 8.97
CA ASP A 10 0.12 4.89 8.99
C ASP A 10 0.47 5.31 7.55
N THR A 11 -0.35 6.18 6.96
CA THR A 11 -0.32 6.48 5.52
C THR A 11 0.32 7.84 5.29
N PHE A 12 1.22 7.92 4.30
CA PHE A 12 1.71 9.21 3.81
C PHE A 12 0.77 9.77 2.75
N PHE A 13 0.09 10.87 3.08
CA PHE A 13 -0.72 11.65 2.16
C PHE A 13 0.14 12.73 1.50
N VAL A 14 0.09 12.80 0.17
CA VAL A 14 0.78 13.81 -0.65
C VAL A 14 -0.16 14.99 -0.93
N GLN A 15 -1.45 14.72 -1.11
CA GLN A 15 -2.49 15.70 -1.39
C GLN A 15 -3.84 15.16 -0.91
N SER A 16 -4.70 16.04 -0.40
CA SER A 16 -6.03 15.68 0.14
C SER A 16 -7.20 15.96 -0.83
N ASN A 17 -6.91 16.46 -2.03
CA ASN A 17 -7.93 16.67 -3.08
C ASN A 17 -7.30 16.85 -4.48
N PRO A 18 -7.26 15.79 -5.32
CA PRO A 18 -7.69 14.43 -5.02
C PRO A 18 -6.77 13.79 -3.98
N ASP A 19 -7.28 12.76 -3.28
CA ASP A 19 -6.49 11.97 -2.33
C ASP A 19 -5.38 11.22 -3.06
N ILE A 20 -4.16 11.75 -2.95
CA ILE A 20 -2.95 11.13 -3.46
C ILE A 20 -2.12 10.70 -2.27
N LEU A 21 -1.78 9.41 -2.22
CA LEU A 21 -1.04 8.80 -1.13
C LEU A 21 0.04 7.85 -1.66
N LEU A 22 1.05 7.62 -0.83
CA LEU A 22 2.03 6.56 -1.08
C LEU A 22 1.45 5.22 -0.63
N ARG A 23 1.54 4.20 -1.50
CA ARG A 23 0.97 2.88 -1.20
C ARG A 23 1.60 2.27 0.06
N THR A 24 0.75 1.76 0.94
CA THR A 24 1.13 1.08 2.18
C THR A 24 1.42 -0.42 1.96
N HIS A 25 0.86 -0.99 0.89
CA HIS A 25 0.94 -2.42 0.56
C HIS A 25 0.97 -2.68 -0.96
N THR A 26 1.50 -3.83 -1.36
CA THR A 26 1.51 -4.30 -2.76
C THR A 26 0.15 -4.84 -3.23
N SER A 27 -0.79 -5.09 -2.31
CA SER A 27 -2.16 -5.56 -2.60
C SER A 27 -2.93 -4.68 -3.58
N SER A 28 -2.66 -3.38 -3.60
CA SER A 28 -3.22 -2.45 -4.61
C SER A 28 -2.96 -2.87 -6.06
N VAL A 29 -1.87 -3.61 -6.33
CA VAL A 29 -1.57 -4.15 -7.66
C VAL A 29 -2.48 -5.31 -8.00
N GLN A 30 -2.88 -6.13 -7.04
CA GLN A 30 -3.78 -7.26 -7.25
C GLN A 30 -5.11 -6.82 -7.86
N THR A 31 -5.75 -5.80 -7.27
CA THR A 31 -7.02 -5.24 -7.79
C THR A 31 -6.85 -4.78 -9.25
N ARG A 32 -5.76 -4.07 -9.56
CA ARG A 32 -5.48 -3.58 -10.91
C ARG A 32 -5.28 -4.71 -11.93
N VAL A 33 -4.72 -5.84 -11.52
CA VAL A 33 -4.58 -7.00 -12.41
C VAL A 33 -5.93 -7.66 -12.63
N MET A 34 -6.74 -7.81 -11.56
CA MET A 34 -8.07 -8.41 -11.63
C MET A 34 -9.04 -7.59 -12.49
N GLU A 35 -8.89 -6.27 -12.56
CA GLU A 35 -9.67 -5.41 -13.46
C GLU A 35 -9.35 -5.61 -14.95
N LYS A 36 -8.12 -6.03 -15.26
CA LYS A 36 -7.61 -6.10 -16.64
C LYS A 36 -7.46 -7.51 -17.20
N THR A 37 -7.57 -8.52 -16.34
CA THR A 37 -7.25 -9.91 -16.67
C THR A 37 -8.36 -10.83 -16.19
N GLN A 38 -8.85 -11.72 -17.06
CA GLN A 38 -9.80 -12.75 -16.68
C GLN A 38 -9.06 -13.94 -16.04
N PRO A 39 -9.59 -14.55 -14.96
CA PRO A 39 -9.12 -15.82 -14.41
C PRO A 39 -8.94 -16.95 -15.44
N PRO A 40 -8.00 -17.90 -15.19
CA PRO A 40 -7.17 -18.02 -13.98
C PRO A 40 -5.98 -17.05 -13.96
N ILE A 41 -5.73 -16.41 -12.81
CA ILE A 41 -4.65 -15.43 -12.60
C ILE A 41 -3.62 -16.02 -11.63
N ARG A 42 -2.33 -15.90 -11.96
CA ARG A 42 -1.21 -16.19 -11.06
C ARG A 42 -0.17 -15.08 -11.19
N ILE A 43 0.02 -14.31 -10.14
CA ILE A 43 0.93 -13.15 -10.11
C ILE A 43 1.65 -13.07 -8.77
N ILE A 44 2.84 -12.47 -8.78
CA ILE A 44 3.58 -12.02 -7.59
C ILE A 44 3.84 -10.53 -7.80
N CYS A 45 3.67 -9.72 -6.75
CA CYS A 45 3.70 -8.26 -6.85
C CYS A 45 4.81 -7.66 -5.97
N PRO A 46 6.10 -7.92 -6.24
CA PRO A 46 7.17 -7.34 -5.45
C PRO A 46 7.21 -5.82 -5.64
N GLY A 47 7.43 -5.08 -4.55
CA GLY A 47 7.49 -3.63 -4.65
C GLY A 47 7.80 -2.92 -3.35
N ARG A 48 8.34 -1.71 -3.50
CA ARG A 48 8.53 -0.77 -2.41
C ARG A 48 7.19 -0.24 -1.91
N VAL A 49 7.04 -0.15 -0.60
CA VAL A 49 5.88 0.38 0.13
C VAL A 49 6.35 1.37 1.19
N TYR A 50 5.42 2.18 1.69
CA TYR A 50 5.70 3.26 2.63
C TYR A 50 4.73 3.20 3.81
N ARG A 51 5.23 3.43 5.02
CA ARG A 51 4.40 3.56 6.23
C ARG A 51 4.94 4.69 7.09
N ASN A 52 4.04 5.51 7.61
CA ASN A 52 4.34 6.62 8.50
C ASN A 52 4.65 6.13 9.92
N GLU A 53 5.69 5.31 10.02
CA GLU A 53 6.17 4.73 11.27
C GLU A 53 7.49 5.39 11.68
N ALA A 54 7.74 5.47 12.99
CA ALA A 54 9.00 5.99 13.51
C ALA A 54 10.18 5.07 13.13
N ILE A 55 11.26 5.65 12.61
CA ILE A 55 12.45 4.90 12.25
C ILE A 55 13.16 4.40 13.50
N SER A 56 13.46 3.10 13.52
CA SER A 56 14.22 2.44 14.57
C SER A 56 15.13 1.37 13.98
N ALA A 57 15.91 0.69 14.82
CA ALA A 57 16.71 -0.45 14.36
C ALA A 57 15.88 -1.60 13.76
N ARG A 58 14.57 -1.66 14.00
CA ARG A 58 13.67 -2.72 13.52
C ARG A 58 12.62 -2.25 12.51
N ALA A 59 12.45 -0.94 12.33
CA ALA A 59 11.39 -0.38 11.52
C ALA A 59 11.93 0.78 10.67
N HIS A 60 11.50 0.83 9.41
CA HIS A 60 11.84 1.90 8.49
C HIS A 60 10.57 2.37 7.77
N CYS A 61 10.48 3.67 7.49
CA CYS A 61 9.32 4.29 6.85
C CYS A 61 9.11 3.86 5.38
N PHE A 62 10.05 3.10 4.82
CA PHE A 62 9.93 2.45 3.53
C PHE A 62 10.64 1.10 3.57
N PHE A 63 10.12 0.12 2.86
CA PHE A 63 10.70 -1.22 2.70
C PHE A 63 10.08 -1.92 1.48
N HIS A 64 10.47 -3.15 1.22
CA HIS A 64 9.96 -3.94 0.09
C HIS A 64 9.04 -5.06 0.58
N GLN A 65 7.90 -5.24 -0.07
CA GLN A 65 7.00 -6.38 0.10
C GLN A 65 7.01 -7.24 -1.16
N VAL A 66 6.64 -8.51 -0.98
CA VAL A 66 6.42 -9.49 -2.05
C VAL A 66 5.01 -10.03 -1.91
#